data_AF-A0A661NRZ4-F1
#
_entry.id   AF-A0A661NRZ4-F1
#
_cell.length_a   1.000
_cell.length_b   1.000
_cell.length_c   1.000
_cell.angle_alpha   90.00
_cell.angle_beta   90.00
_cell.angle_gamma   90.00
#
_symmetry.space_group_name_H-M   'P 1'
#
loop_
_entity.id
_entity.type
_entity.pdbx_description
1 polymer ?
#
loop_
_entity_poly.entity_id
_entity_poly.type
_entity_poly.pdbx_seq_one_letter_code
_entity_poly.pdbx_strand_id
1 'polypeptide(L)'
;LGFYFSFVIFHLGVVAGIFLAFVSSIYRPLMEMQPVAYAFMGILGAAFLVAVYRVIRRFVSPVMKLISTPDDYFSVIMLMGWFLAGALAQAHIFGLLPSAWTLVIFLAATSFFLVYVPFSKISHYLYYPFTRYWLGKTLGHRGSMPANQG
;
A
#
# COMPACT_ATOMS: atom_id res chain seq x y z
N LEU A 1 -18.98 6.25 -6.55
CA LEU A 1 -17.97 5.65 -7.47
C LEU A 1 -16.53 6.08 -7.18
N GLY A 2 -16.23 7.39 -7.14
CA GLY A 2 -14.84 7.88 -6.98
C GLY A 2 -14.11 7.42 -5.72
N PHE A 3 -14.79 7.32 -4.58
CA PHE A 3 -14.16 6.83 -3.33
C PHE A 3 -13.71 5.36 -3.43
N TYR A 4 -14.58 4.47 -3.90
CA TYR A 4 -14.26 3.05 -4.07
C TYR A 4 -13.15 2.84 -5.10
N PHE A 5 -13.18 3.56 -6.22
CA PHE A 5 -12.13 3.49 -7.23
C PHE A 5 -10.77 3.92 -6.67
N SER A 6 -10.72 5.03 -5.93
CA SER A 6 -9.51 5.47 -5.22
C SER A 6 -9.03 4.43 -4.20
N PHE A 7 -9.96 3.73 -3.54
CA PHE A 7 -9.64 2.66 -2.61
C PHE A 7 -8.96 1.50 -3.33
N VAL A 8 -9.50 1.03 -4.46
CA VAL A 8 -8.93 -0.07 -5.24
C VAL A 8 -7.54 0.28 -5.74
N ILE A 9 -7.36 1.44 -6.39
CA ILE A 9 -6.05 1.87 -6.92
C ILE A 9 -5.00 1.93 -5.80
N PHE A 10 -5.35 2.50 -4.65
CA PHE A 10 -4.43 2.63 -3.54
C PHE A 10 -3.94 1.26 -3.05
N HIS A 11 -4.84 0.28 -2.91
CA HIS A 11 -4.46 -1.07 -2.44
C HIS A 11 -3.73 -1.86 -3.52
N LEU A 12 -4.09 -1.73 -4.80
CA LEU A 12 -3.30 -2.30 -5.90
C LEU A 12 -1.87 -1.74 -5.90
N GLY A 13 -1.70 -0.44 -5.61
CA GLY A 13 -0.41 0.17 -5.37
C GLY A 13 0.37 -0.49 -4.23
N VAL A 14 -0.27 -0.73 -3.09
CA VAL A 14 0.37 -1.43 -1.95
C VAL A 14 0.83 -2.82 -2.35
N VAL A 15 -0.03 -3.60 -2.99
CA VAL A 15 0.30 -4.96 -3.45
C VAL A 15 1.44 -4.92 -4.47
N ALA A 16 1.40 -4.01 -5.44
CA ALA A 16 2.46 -3.83 -6.42
C ALA A 16 3.78 -3.42 -5.77
N GLY A 17 3.78 -2.51 -4.79
CA GLY A 17 4.99 -2.08 -4.11
C GLY A 17 5.62 -3.21 -3.26
N ILE A 18 4.80 -3.98 -2.55
CA ILE A 18 5.27 -5.16 -1.81
C ILE A 18 5.87 -6.17 -2.79
N PHE A 19 5.15 -6.50 -3.86
CA PHE A 19 5.61 -7.44 -4.87
C PHE A 19 6.90 -6.96 -5.54
N LEU A 20 7.02 -5.67 -5.86
CA LEU A 20 8.22 -5.07 -6.41
C LEU A 20 9.41 -5.28 -5.48
N ALA A 21 9.29 -4.96 -4.19
CA ALA A 21 10.39 -5.07 -3.24
C ALA A 21 10.93 -6.51 -3.08
N PHE A 22 10.03 -7.49 -3.03
CA PHE A 22 10.43 -8.90 -2.93
C PHE A 22 10.99 -9.43 -4.26
N VAL A 23 10.28 -9.22 -5.36
CA VAL A 23 10.65 -9.82 -6.64
C VAL A 23 11.84 -9.14 -7.28
N SER A 24 12.04 -7.82 -7.10
CA SER A 24 13.28 -7.17 -7.55
C SER A 24 14.52 -7.74 -6.87
N SER A 25 14.37 -8.24 -5.63
CA SER A 25 15.46 -8.82 -4.84
C SER A 25 15.71 -10.30 -5.15
N ILE A 26 14.66 -11.05 -5.49
CA ILE A 26 14.73 -12.50 -5.73
C ILE A 26 14.91 -12.83 -7.21
N TYR A 27 14.14 -12.19 -8.09
CA TYR A 27 14.10 -12.46 -9.53
C TYR A 27 13.89 -11.17 -10.34
N ARG A 28 14.97 -10.38 -10.39
CA ARG A 28 15.02 -9.10 -11.10
C ARG A 28 14.58 -9.15 -12.59
N PRO A 29 14.91 -10.18 -13.39
CA PRO A 29 14.55 -10.20 -14.82
C PRO A 29 13.05 -10.05 -15.10
N LEU A 30 12.16 -10.49 -14.20
CA LEU A 30 10.72 -10.28 -14.34
C LEU A 30 10.36 -8.79 -14.36
N MET A 31 11.02 -7.99 -13.53
CA MET A 31 10.80 -6.55 -13.41
C MET A 31 11.40 -5.75 -14.56
N GLU A 32 12.27 -6.36 -15.36
CA GLU A 32 12.87 -5.75 -16.54
C GLU A 32 12.02 -5.97 -17.80
N MET A 33 11.06 -6.90 -17.76
CA MET A 33 10.14 -7.11 -18.88
C MET A 33 9.29 -5.86 -19.11
N GLN A 34 9.34 -5.32 -20.32
CA GLN A 34 8.65 -4.07 -20.71
C GLN A 34 7.18 -3.97 -20.26
N PRO A 35 6.29 -4.96 -20.49
CA PRO A 35 4.90 -4.85 -20.04
C PRO A 35 4.78 -4.81 -18.51
N VAL A 36 5.64 -5.55 -17.79
CA VAL A 36 5.67 -5.56 -16.32
C VAL A 36 6.16 -4.22 -15.82
N ALA A 37 7.28 -3.71 -16.36
CA ALA A 37 7.85 -2.44 -15.95
C ALA A 37 6.84 -1.28 -16.07
N TYR A 38 6.17 -1.16 -17.22
CA TYR A 38 5.15 -0.12 -17.40
C TYR A 38 3.91 -0.33 -16.54
N ALA A 39 3.46 -1.56 -16.33
CA ALA A 39 2.35 -1.85 -15.44
C ALA A 39 2.66 -1.40 -14.00
N PHE A 40 3.85 -1.72 -13.49
CA PHE A 40 4.27 -1.34 -12.14
C PHE A 40 4.45 0.17 -12.00
N MET A 41 5.09 0.84 -12.96
CA MET A 41 5.20 2.31 -12.97
C MET A 41 3.82 2.97 -13.00
N GLY A 42 2.90 2.46 -13.83
CA GLY A 42 1.54 2.99 -13.95
C GLY A 42 0.73 2.81 -12.67
N ILE A 43 0.74 1.61 -12.08
CA ILE A 43 0.00 1.31 -10.84
C ILE A 43 0.56 2.10 -9.66
N LEU A 44 1.89 2.13 -9.48
CA LEU A 44 2.53 2.88 -8.39
C LEU A 44 2.37 4.38 -8.56
N GLY A 45 2.48 4.89 -9.78
CA GLY A 45 2.21 6.29 -10.11
C GLY A 45 0.76 6.70 -9.84
N ALA A 46 -0.21 5.87 -10.24
CA ALA A 46 -1.62 6.10 -9.94
C ALA A 46 -1.90 6.07 -8.42
N ALA A 47 -1.30 5.13 -7.70
CA ALA A 47 -1.42 5.04 -6.24
C ALA A 47 -0.79 6.26 -5.54
N PHE A 48 0.34 6.78 -6.04
CA PHE A 48 0.93 8.03 -5.58
C PHE A 48 -0.03 9.21 -5.74
N LEU A 49 -0.65 9.38 -6.91
CA LEU A 49 -1.63 10.46 -7.14
C LEU A 49 -2.84 10.35 -6.20
N VAL A 50 -3.33 9.13 -5.97
CA VAL A 50 -4.40 8.89 -4.99
C VAL A 50 -3.93 9.21 -3.57
N ALA A 51 -2.68 8.88 -3.22
CA ALA A 51 -2.11 9.21 -1.92
C ALA A 51 -2.01 10.73 -1.72
N VAL A 52 -1.54 11.48 -2.72
CA VAL A 52 -1.53 12.95 -2.72
C VAL A 52 -2.94 13.50 -2.46
N TYR A 53 -3.94 13.02 -3.20
CA TYR A 53 -5.33 13.40 -2.98
C TYR A 53 -5.80 13.11 -1.53
N ARG A 54 -5.46 11.93 -0.99
CA ARG A 54 -5.83 11.54 0.38
C ARG A 54 -5.17 12.41 1.44
N VAL A 55 -3.90 12.77 1.25
CA VAL A 55 -3.17 13.71 2.12
C VAL A 55 -3.86 15.07 2.08
N ILE A 56 -4.08 15.64 0.89
CA ILE A 56 -4.75 16.95 0.73
C ILE A 56 -6.15 16.91 1.39
N ARG A 57 -6.95 15.89 1.10
CA ARG A 57 -8.29 15.74 1.69
C ARG A 57 -8.24 15.72 3.21
N ARG A 58 -7.23 15.08 3.81
CA ARG A 58 -7.07 15.03 5.27
C ARG A 58 -6.73 16.41 5.85
N PHE A 59 -5.91 17.20 5.17
CA PHE A 59 -5.54 18.56 5.58
C PHE A 59 -6.55 19.64 5.21
N VAL A 60 -7.51 19.39 4.33
CA VAL A 60 -8.50 20.40 3.91
C VAL A 60 -9.86 20.14 4.53
N SER A 61 -10.33 18.89 4.57
CA SER A 61 -11.68 18.57 5.03
C SER A 61 -11.82 18.70 6.56
N PRO A 62 -12.66 19.63 7.07
CA PRO A 62 -12.84 19.82 8.52
C PRO A 62 -13.27 18.52 9.22
N VAL A 63 -14.19 17.77 8.60
CA VAL A 63 -14.66 16.49 9.10
C VAL A 63 -13.53 15.47 9.23
N MET A 64 -12.60 15.44 8.27
CA MET A 64 -11.48 14.49 8.31
C MET A 64 -10.47 14.87 9.37
N LYS A 65 -10.21 16.16 9.57
CA LYS A 65 -9.31 16.65 10.63
C LYS A 65 -9.80 16.22 12.01
N LEU A 66 -11.11 16.36 12.27
CA LEU A 66 -11.73 16.05 13.56
C LEU A 66 -11.56 14.58 13.97
N ILE A 67 -11.51 13.66 13.00
CA ILE A 67 -11.42 12.21 13.26
C ILE A 67 -10.03 11.61 12.99
N SER A 68 -9.07 12.41 12.50
CA SER A 68 -7.72 11.92 12.17
C SER A 68 -6.80 12.00 13.36
N THR A 69 -6.03 10.94 13.59
CA THR A 69 -4.93 10.90 14.57
C THR A 69 -3.59 11.25 13.89
N PRO A 70 -2.52 11.57 14.63
CA PRO A 70 -1.21 11.84 14.04
C PRO A 70 -0.70 10.71 13.13
N ASP A 71 -0.94 9.45 13.53
CA ASP A 71 -0.62 8.26 12.74
C ASP A 71 -1.31 8.23 11.37
N ASP A 72 -2.53 8.77 11.25
CA ASP A 72 -3.26 8.81 9.98
C ASP A 72 -2.63 9.74 8.94
N TYR A 73 -1.93 10.78 9.41
CA TYR A 73 -1.16 11.68 8.54
C TYR A 73 0.17 11.03 8.20
N PHE A 74 0.90 10.58 9.21
CA PHE A 74 2.23 9.99 9.04
C PHE A 74 2.20 8.77 8.10
N SER A 75 1.30 7.82 8.35
CA SER A 75 1.18 6.60 7.52
C SER A 75 0.89 6.90 6.05
N VAL A 76 -0.04 7.82 5.75
CA VAL A 76 -0.41 8.15 4.37
C VAL A 76 0.69 8.96 3.67
N ILE A 77 1.36 9.86 4.37
CA ILE A 77 2.51 10.61 3.83
C ILE A 77 3.68 9.66 3.52
N MET A 78 3.95 8.70 4.42
CA MET A 78 4.97 7.69 4.18
C MET A 78 4.61 6.79 3.00
N LEU A 79 3.36 6.33 2.91
CA LEU A 79 2.90 5.54 1.76
C LEU A 79 2.99 6.33 0.45
N MET A 80 2.66 7.62 0.48
CA MET A 80 2.83 8.52 -0.67
C MET A 80 4.29 8.57 -1.12
N GLY A 81 5.23 8.83 -0.20
CA GLY A 81 6.66 8.83 -0.52
C GLY A 81 7.15 7.48 -1.03
N TRP A 82 6.66 6.39 -0.47
CA TRP A 82 7.03 5.04 -0.86
C TRP A 82 6.48 4.61 -2.22
N PHE A 83 5.27 5.03 -2.60
CA PHE A 83 4.78 4.83 -3.97
C PHE A 83 5.61 5.57 -5.00
N LEU A 84 6.00 6.82 -4.70
CA LEU A 84 6.88 7.59 -5.56
C LEU A 84 8.25 6.92 -5.68
N ALA A 85 8.85 6.53 -4.55
CA ALA A 85 10.12 5.83 -4.53
C ALA A 85 10.05 4.50 -5.31
N GLY A 86 8.95 3.74 -5.18
CA GLY A 86 8.73 2.49 -5.90
C GLY A 86 8.60 2.70 -7.41
N ALA A 87 7.86 3.72 -7.85
CA ALA A 87 7.75 4.04 -9.28
C ALA A 87 9.12 4.44 -9.87
N LEU A 88 9.91 5.24 -9.14
CA LEU A 88 11.26 5.63 -9.54
C LEU A 88 12.24 4.44 -9.51
N ALA A 89 12.13 3.56 -8.51
CA ALA A 89 12.91 2.34 -8.43
C ALA A 89 12.61 1.40 -9.60
N GLN A 90 11.34 1.23 -9.97
CA GLN A 90 10.96 0.46 -11.16
C GLN A 90 11.50 1.09 -12.45
N ALA A 91 11.47 2.43 -12.57
CA ALA A 91 12.08 3.15 -13.69
C ALA A 91 13.59 2.96 -13.77
N HIS A 92 14.28 2.88 -12.63
CA HIS A 92 15.70 2.53 -12.60
C HIS A 92 15.95 1.08 -13.00
N ILE A 93 15.17 0.11 -12.47
CA ILE A 93 15.31 -1.31 -12.81
C ILE A 93 15.15 -1.52 -14.33
N PHE A 94 14.19 -0.84 -14.95
CA PHE A 94 13.95 -0.91 -16.39
C PHE A 94 14.98 -0.14 -17.25
N GLY A 95 15.88 0.65 -16.63
CA GLY A 95 16.93 1.40 -17.32
C GLY A 95 16.53 2.79 -17.80
N LEU A 96 15.38 3.34 -17.38
CA LEU A 96 14.98 4.72 -17.70
C LEU A 96 15.65 5.76 -16.81
N LEU A 97 16.05 5.37 -15.60
CA LEU A 97 16.76 6.25 -14.66
C LEU A 97 18.13 5.67 -14.32
N PRO A 98 19.21 6.46 -14.38
CA PRO A 98 20.57 5.97 -14.12
C PRO A 98 20.87 5.80 -12.63
N SER A 99 20.10 6.42 -11.74
CA SER A 99 20.44 6.53 -10.32
C SER A 99 19.97 5.33 -9.50
N ALA A 100 20.92 4.52 -9.03
CA ALA A 100 20.67 3.41 -8.11
C ALA A 100 20.11 3.85 -6.74
N TRP A 101 20.28 5.12 -6.38
CA TRP A 101 19.71 5.69 -5.15
C TRP A 101 18.19 5.57 -5.09
N THR A 102 17.51 5.58 -6.23
CA THR A 102 16.04 5.41 -6.28
C THR A 102 15.61 4.05 -5.71
N LEU A 103 16.32 2.97 -6.07
CA LEU A 103 16.09 1.63 -5.54
C LEU A 103 16.48 1.53 -4.07
N VAL A 104 17.62 2.13 -3.68
CA VAL A 104 18.08 2.13 -2.28
C VAL A 104 17.07 2.82 -1.37
N ILE A 105 16.56 4.00 -1.76
CA ILE A 105 15.56 4.74 -0.99
C ILE A 105 14.26 3.93 -0.87
N PHE A 106 13.81 3.32 -1.96
CA PHE A 106 12.61 2.49 -1.95
C PHE A 106 12.74 1.28 -1.02
N LEU A 107 13.86 0.56 -1.09
CA LEU A 107 14.11 -0.60 -0.22
C LEU A 107 14.30 -0.18 1.24
N ALA A 108 14.98 0.93 1.51
CA ALA A 108 15.12 1.47 2.86
C ALA A 108 13.75 1.86 3.47
N ALA A 109 12.89 2.52 2.69
CA ALA A 109 11.52 2.82 3.09
C ALA A 109 10.69 1.54 3.30
N THR A 110 10.88 0.52 2.47
CA THR A 110 10.23 -0.80 2.64
C THR A 110 10.68 -1.46 3.95
N SER A 111 11.97 -1.47 4.24
CA SER A 111 12.51 -2.01 5.50
C SER A 111 11.97 -1.26 6.71
N PHE A 112 11.86 0.07 6.64
CA PHE A 112 11.21 0.86 7.68
C PHE A 112 9.75 0.42 7.87
N PHE A 113 8.98 0.23 6.80
CA PHE A 113 7.60 -0.24 6.88
C PHE A 113 7.48 -1.62 7.54
N LEU A 114 8.38 -2.56 7.26
CA LEU A 114 8.35 -3.88 7.91
C LEU A 114 8.44 -3.78 9.43
N VAL A 115 9.20 -2.80 9.95
CA VAL A 115 9.31 -2.54 11.39
C VAL A 115 8.13 -1.72 11.92
N TYR A 116 7.64 -0.74 11.15
CA TYR A 116 6.60 0.21 11.58
C TYR A 116 5.17 -0.36 11.50
N VAL A 117 4.86 -1.21 10.52
CA VAL A 117 3.52 -1.74 10.27
C VAL A 117 2.85 -2.32 11.52
N PRO A 118 3.50 -3.17 12.34
CA PRO A 118 2.87 -3.76 13.53
C PRO A 118 2.37 -2.73 14.55
N PHE A 119 2.95 -1.52 14.57
CA PHE A 119 2.70 -0.49 15.57
C PHE A 119 1.80 0.65 15.07
N SER A 120 1.18 0.49 13.90
CA SER A 120 0.44 1.55 13.22
C SER A 120 -0.95 1.13 12.76
N LYS A 121 -1.78 2.09 12.33
CA LYS A 121 -3.11 1.81 11.78
C LYS A 121 -3.08 1.05 10.46
N ILE A 122 -1.94 0.99 9.77
CA ILE A 122 -1.79 0.16 8.58
C ILE A 122 -1.64 -1.34 8.90
N SER A 123 -1.46 -1.73 10.18
CA SER A 123 -1.45 -3.14 10.62
C SER A 123 -2.68 -3.95 10.20
N HIS A 124 -3.81 -3.29 9.90
CA HIS A 124 -5.05 -3.95 9.48
C HIS A 124 -4.85 -4.91 8.30
N TYR A 125 -3.91 -4.67 7.37
CA TYR A 125 -3.70 -5.58 6.24
C TYR A 125 -3.08 -6.91 6.68
N LEU A 126 -2.31 -6.93 7.77
CA LEU A 126 -1.78 -8.16 8.36
C LEU A 126 -2.90 -8.98 9.01
N TYR A 127 -3.76 -8.31 9.77
CA TYR A 127 -4.81 -8.98 10.54
C TYR A 127 -6.05 -9.34 9.73
N TYR A 128 -6.35 -8.61 8.64
CA TYR A 128 -7.55 -8.81 7.83
C TYR A 128 -7.87 -10.28 7.49
N PRO A 129 -6.96 -11.09 6.92
CA PRO A 129 -7.28 -12.48 6.57
C PRO A 129 -7.61 -13.32 7.81
N PHE A 130 -6.86 -13.16 8.91
CA PHE A 130 -7.06 -13.92 10.14
C PHE A 130 -8.38 -13.54 10.82
N THR A 131 -8.67 -12.24 10.91
CA THR A 131 -9.91 -11.75 11.52
C THR A 131 -11.13 -12.18 10.72
N ARG A 132 -11.08 -12.14 9.37
CA ARG A 132 -12.19 -12.60 8.53
C ARG A 132 -12.43 -14.11 8.65
N TYR A 133 -11.37 -14.90 8.69
CA TYR A 133 -11.48 -16.35 8.90
C TYR A 133 -12.05 -16.67 10.29
N TRP A 134 -11.49 -16.07 11.34
CA TRP A 134 -11.89 -16.36 12.72
C TRP A 134 -13.31 -15.91 13.02
N LEU A 135 -13.69 -14.66 12.69
CA LEU A 135 -15.05 -14.17 12.89
C LEU A 135 -16.09 -14.92 12.05
N GLY A 136 -15.72 -15.28 10.81
CA GLY A 136 -16.59 -16.09 9.96
C GLY A 136 -16.89 -17.46 10.57
N LYS A 137 -15.89 -18.07 11.20
CA LYS A 137 -16.05 -19.37 11.89
C LYS A 137 -16.79 -19.25 13.23
N THR A 138 -16.55 -18.21 14.02
CA THR A 138 -17.05 -18.10 15.40
C THR A 138 -18.44 -17.47 15.51
N LEU A 139 -18.80 -16.55 14.64
CA LEU A 139 -20.07 -15.83 14.70
C LEU A 139 -21.11 -16.33 13.68
N GLY A 140 -20.70 -17.19 12.74
CA GLY A 140 -21.54 -17.70 11.67
C GLY A 140 -22.17 -16.59 10.81
N HIS A 141 -23.20 -16.93 10.04
CA HIS A 141 -23.89 -15.99 9.15
C HIS A 141 -24.59 -14.83 9.86
N ARG A 142 -24.95 -14.99 11.14
CA ARG A 142 -25.68 -13.99 11.92
C ARG A 142 -24.78 -12.94 12.56
N GLY A 143 -23.47 -13.19 12.67
CA GLY A 143 -22.57 -12.24 13.31
C GLY A 143 -22.77 -12.13 14.84
N SER A 144 -23.41 -13.10 15.48
CA SER A 144 -23.77 -13.07 16.91
C SER A 144 -23.59 -14.44 17.58
N MET A 145 -23.24 -14.44 18.87
CA MET A 145 -23.21 -15.65 19.70
C MET A 145 -24.58 -15.92 20.35
N PRO A 146 -24.98 -17.20 20.55
CA PRO A 146 -24.29 -18.40 20.07
C PRO A 146 -24.37 -18.50 18.55
N ALA A 147 -23.30 -19.01 17.93
CA ALA A 147 -23.32 -19.35 16.51
C ALA A 147 -24.50 -20.30 16.27
N ASN A 148 -25.41 -19.94 15.37
CA ASN A 148 -26.59 -20.75 15.09
C ASN A 148 -26.11 -22.13 14.63
N GLN A 149 -26.27 -23.13 15.49
CA GLN A 149 -26.12 -24.53 15.12
C GLN A 149 -27.38 -24.85 14.32
N GLY A 150 -27.28 -24.80 13.00
CA GLY A 150 -28.30 -25.39 12.14
C GLY A 150 -28.44 -26.86 12.46
#